data_AF-A0A9D9WNQ1-F1
#
_entry.id   AF-A0A9D9WNQ1-F1
#
_cell.length_a   1.000
_cell.length_b   1.000
_cell.length_c   1.000
_cell.angle_alpha   90.00
_cell.angle_beta   90.00
_cell.angle_gamma   90.00
#
_symmetry.space_group_name_H-M   'P 1'
#
loop_
_entity.id
_entity.type
_entity.pdbx_description
1 polymer ?
#
loop_
_entity_poly.entity_id
_entity_poly.type
_entity_poly.pdbx_seq_one_letter_code
_entity_poly.pdbx_strand_id
1 'polypeptide(L)' 'MMIDSLKLLETCVDDILKSTPLAARFFLNKHTACVGCGFVRFCKLKNVIEAYQFDEKDFLKDLSALEIQNH' A
#
# COMPACT_ATOMS: atom_id res chain seq x y z
N MET A 1 1.48 10.01 -16.72
CA MET A 1 1.49 8.90 -15.74
C MET A 1 0.23 9.01 -14.91
N MET A 2 -0.84 8.30 -15.27
CA MET A 2 -2.11 8.29 -14.52
C MET A 2 -2.74 6.89 -14.45
N ILE A 3 -2.35 5.99 -15.37
CA ILE A 3 -2.92 4.64 -15.50
C ILE A 3 -2.41 3.69 -14.39
N ASP A 4 -1.18 3.87 -13.89
CA ASP A 4 -0.61 2.99 -12.86
C ASP A 4 -1.21 3.21 -11.45
N SER A 5 -1.54 4.45 -11.09
CA SER A 5 -2.06 4.78 -9.75
C SER A 5 -3.43 4.15 -9.48
N LEU A 6 -4.32 4.13 -10.48
CA LEU A 6 -5.64 3.49 -10.36
C LEU A 6 -5.52 1.98 -10.14
N LYS A 7 -4.59 1.33 -10.84
CA LYS A 7 -4.35 -0.11 -10.65
C LYS A 7 -3.81 -0.39 -9.25
N LEU A 8 -2.91 0.46 -8.76
CA LEU A 8 -2.31 0.35 -7.43
C LEU A 8 -3.34 0.53 -6.31
N LEU A 9 -4.28 1.48 -6.45
CA LEU A 9 -5.34 1.70 -5.45
C LEU A 9 -6.26 0.49 -5.25
N GLU A 10 -6.45 -0.33 -6.28
CA GLU A 10 -7.24 -1.55 -6.24
C GLU A 10 -6.44 -2.78 -5.76
N THR A 11 -5.12 -2.67 -5.61
CA THR A 11 -4.23 -3.75 -5.13
C THR A 11 -4.44 -4.02 -3.65
N CYS A 12 -4.42 -5.29 -3.25
CA CYS A 12 -4.50 -5.68 -1.85
C CYS A 12 -3.17 -5.42 -1.15
N VAL A 13 -3.23 -5.05 0.13
CA VAL A 13 -2.04 -4.81 0.97
C VAL A 13 -1.15 -6.05 1.04
N ASP A 14 -1.72 -7.25 0.99
CA ASP A 14 -0.97 -8.52 0.94
C ASP A 14 -0.01 -8.59 -0.27
N ASP A 15 -0.45 -8.16 -1.44
CA ASP A 15 0.38 -8.18 -2.66
C ASP A 15 1.53 -7.18 -2.53
N ILE A 16 1.27 -6.01 -1.94
CA ILE A 16 2.30 -5.01 -1.66
C ILE A 16 3.32 -5.55 -0.65
N LEU A 17 2.87 -6.18 0.44
CA LEU A 17 3.74 -6.77 1.46
C LEU A 17 4.62 -7.90 0.91
N LYS A 18 4.12 -8.66 -0.08
CA LYS A 18 4.90 -9.73 -0.75
C LYS A 18 5.86 -9.20 -1.81
N SER A 19 5.58 -8.05 -2.40
CA SER A 19 6.40 -7.48 -3.49
C SER A 19 7.79 -7.03 -3.04
N THR A 20 7.93 -6.55 -1.80
CA THR A 20 9.22 -6.10 -1.25
C THR A 20 9.19 -6.11 0.29
N PRO A 21 10.26 -6.57 0.97
CA PRO A 21 10.36 -6.48 2.44
C PRO A 21 10.24 -5.06 2.98
N LEU A 22 10.56 -4.05 2.16
CA LEU A 22 10.45 -2.63 2.54
C LEU A 22 9.00 -2.19 2.75
N ALA A 23 8.03 -2.87 2.13
CA ALA A 23 6.61 -2.58 2.30
C ALA A 23 6.16 -2.72 3.76
N ALA A 24 6.65 -3.75 4.47
CA ALA A 24 6.33 -3.93 5.88
C ALA A 24 6.81 -2.72 6.71
N ARG A 25 8.03 -2.23 6.45
CA ARG A 25 8.56 -1.04 7.11
C ARG A 25 7.76 0.21 6.76
N PHE A 26 7.33 0.36 5.51
CA PHE A 26 6.49 1.48 5.08
C PHE A 26 5.16 1.54 5.87
N PHE A 27 4.44 0.43 5.96
CA PHE A 27 3.17 0.38 6.69
C PHE A 27 3.35 0.62 8.21
N LEU A 28 4.42 0.08 8.80
CA LEU A 28 4.77 0.35 10.20
C LEU A 28 5.09 1.83 10.43
N ASN A 29 5.85 2.47 9.54
CA ASN A 29 6.18 3.90 9.63
C ASN A 29 4.96 4.80 9.41
N LYS A 30 3.99 4.36 8.61
CA LYS A 30 2.69 5.03 8.45
C LYS A 30 1.74 4.73 9.62
N HIS A 31 2.18 3.99 10.64
CA HIS A 31 1.40 3.60 11.82
C HIS A 31 0.10 2.85 11.49
N THR A 32 0.11 2.03 10.43
CA THR A 32 -1.05 1.19 10.10
C THR A 32 -0.98 -0.16 10.80
N ALA A 33 -2.15 -0.74 11.07
CA ALA A 33 -2.29 -2.12 11.57
C ALA A 33 -2.22 -3.16 10.45
N CYS A 34 -1.64 -2.83 9.28
CA CYS A 34 -1.58 -3.73 8.15
C CYS A 34 -0.62 -4.92 8.38
N VAL A 35 0.54 -4.68 8.99
CA VAL A 35 1.54 -5.74 9.19
C VAL A 35 1.05 -6.75 10.23
N GLY A 36 0.99 -8.03 9.84
CA GLY A 36 0.51 -9.12 10.70
C GLY A 36 -1.01 -9.26 10.78
N CYS A 37 -1.78 -8.42 10.07
CA CYS A 37 -3.23 -8.53 10.03
C CYS A 37 -3.70 -9.63 9.06
N GLY A 38 -4.53 -10.57 9.54
CA GLY A 38 -5.05 -11.67 8.70
C GLY A 38 -6.01 -11.25 7.58
N PHE A 39 -6.45 -9.98 7.56
CA PHE A 39 -7.37 -9.43 6.57
C PHE A 39 -6.68 -8.70 5.41
N VAL A 40 -5.35 -8.53 5.40
CA VAL A 40 -4.64 -7.76 4.36
C VAL A 40 -4.84 -8.26 2.94
N ARG A 41 -5.20 -9.54 2.76
CA ARG A 41 -5.57 -10.13 1.47
C ARG A 41 -6.88 -9.59 0.88
N PHE A 42 -7.66 -8.86 1.67
CA PHE A 42 -8.92 -8.23 1.27
C PHE A 42 -8.88 -6.69 1.40
N CYS A 43 -7.88 -6.14 2.08
CA CYS A 43 -7.73 -4.70 2.26
C CYS A 43 -7.07 -4.09 1.02
N LYS A 44 -7.84 -3.35 0.22
CA LYS A 44 -7.30 -2.55 -0.88
C LYS A 44 -6.57 -1.33 -0.36
N LEU A 45 -5.57 -0.85 -1.11
CA LEU A 45 -4.83 0.37 -0.75
C LEU A 45 -5.73 1.58 -0.58
N LYS A 46 -6.73 1.79 -1.45
CA LYS A 46 -7.70 2.88 -1.29
C LYS A 46 -8.42 2.85 0.07
N ASN A 47 -8.79 1.65 0.55
CA ASN A 47 -9.48 1.50 1.83
C ASN A 47 -8.55 1.84 3.01
N VAL A 48 -7.25 1.58 2.88
CA VAL A 48 -6.25 1.95 3.90
C VAL A 48 -6.07 3.47 3.93
N ILE A 49 -5.94 4.11 2.77
CA ILE A 49 -5.83 5.56 2.65
C ILE A 49 -7.05 6.23 3.29
N GLU A 50 -8.25 5.76 2.97
CA GLU A 50 -9.50 6.27 3.55
C GLU A 50 -9.58 6.04 5.07
N ALA A 51 -9.32 4.82 5.55
CA ALA A 51 -9.46 4.47 6.96
C ALA A 51 -8.49 5.21 7.89
N TYR A 52 -7.28 5.50 7.39
CA TYR A 52 -6.23 6.22 8.13
C TYR A 52 -6.14 7.70 7.76
N GLN A 53 -7.05 8.19 6.90
CA GLN A 53 -7.12 9.58 6.45
C GLN A 53 -5.81 10.11 5.87
N PHE A 54 -5.12 9.30 5.07
CA PHE A 54 -3.92 9.74 4.38
C PHE A 54 -4.27 10.59 3.15
N ASP A 55 -3.38 11.53 2.81
CA ASP A 55 -3.41 12.13 1.48
C ASP A 55 -3.02 11.08 0.43
N GLU A 56 -3.90 10.85 -0.53
CA GLU A 56 -3.71 9.82 -1.56
C GLU A 56 -2.44 10.05 -2.37
N LYS A 57 -2.16 11.30 -2.77
CA LYS A 57 -1.04 11.61 -3.67
C LYS A 57 0.27 11.41 -2.96
N ASP A 58 0.40 11.92 -1.74
CA ASP A 58 1.60 11.76 -0.93
C ASP A 58 1.83 10.30 -0.55
N PHE A 59 0.76 9.58 -0.21
CA PHE A 59 0.84 8.16 0.09
C PHE A 59 1.34 7.34 -1.11
N LEU A 60 0.74 7.53 -2.29
CA LEU A 60 1.14 6.81 -3.50
C LEU A 60 2.54 7.20 -3.97
N LYS A 61 2.94 8.46 -3.78
CA LYS A 61 4.30 8.92 -4.05
C LYS A 61 5.31 8.20 -3.16
N ASP A 62 5.09 8.19 -1.85
CA ASP A 62 5.97 7.50 -0.90
C ASP A 62 6.04 5.99 -1.19
N LEU A 63 4.90 5.39 -1.54
CA LEU A 63 4.80 3.97 -1.87
C LEU A 63 5.55 3.63 -3.17
N SER A 64 5.45 4.48 -4.20
CA SER A 64 6.13 4.28 -5.48
C SER A 64 7.66 4.32 -5.36
N ALA A 65 8.20 4.97 -4.32
CA ALA A 65 9.62 5.01 -4.04
C ALA A 65 10.20 3.67 -3.51
N LEU A 66 9.36 2.68 -3.21
CA LEU A 66 9.79 1.37 -2.67
C LEU A 66 10.24 0.37 -3.75
N GLU A 67 10.34 0.77 -5.03
CA GLU A 67 10.67 -0.12 -6.17
C GLU A 67 9.84 -1.40 -6.20
N ILE A 68 8.52 -1.26 -6.09
CA ILE A 68 7.58 -2.40 -6.11
C ILE A 68 7.66 -3.13 -7.46
N GLN A 69 8.18 -4.36 -7.46
CA GLN A 69 8.16 -5.23 -8.63
C GLN A 69 6.76 -5.79 -8.80
N ASN A 70 5.97 -5.18 -9.69
CA ASN A 70 4.71 -5.75 -10.16
C ASN A 70 5.02 -6.97 -11.04
N HIS A 71 4.71 -8.18 -10.56
CA HIS A 71 4.74 -9.40 -11.38
C HIS A 71 3.33 -9.72 -11.94
#